data_AF-A0A2H0QIA1-F1
#
_entry.id   AF-A0A2H0QIA1-F1
#
_cell.length_a   1.000
_cell.length_b   1.000
_cell.length_c   1.000
_cell.angle_alpha   90.00
_cell.angle_beta   90.00
_cell.angle_gamma   90.00
#
_symmetry.space_group_name_H-M   'P 1'
#
loop_
_entity.id
_entity.type
_entity.pdbx_description
1 polymer ?
#
loop_
_entity_poly.entity_id
_entity_poly.type
_entity_poly.pdbx_seq_one_letter_code
_entity_poly.pdbx_strand_id
1 'polypeptide(L)' 'WFGDKYSTHVAKLDGKIVGAYVIRPNHRGELSNHIANAAYIVDSSQRGHGIGRALGEHSLQTA' A
#
# COMPACT_ATOMS: atom_id res chain seq x y z
N TRP A 1 6.44 0.91 7.63
CA TRP A 1 5.47 -0.14 7.29
C TRP A 1 4.65 -0.53 8.52
N PHE A 2 5.22 -0.72 9.72
CA PHE A 2 4.45 -1.23 10.88
C PHE A 2 4.25 -0.23 12.03
N GLY A 3 4.40 1.08 11.81
CA GLY A 3 4.16 2.06 12.87
C GLY A 3 2.68 2.47 12.94
N ASP A 4 2.24 3.03 14.06
CA ASP A 4 0.82 3.33 14.35
C ASP A 4 0.12 4.19 13.29
N LYS A 5 0.85 5.09 12.62
CA LYS A 5 0.31 5.96 11.57
C LYS A 5 0.41 5.39 10.15
N TYR A 6 0.76 4.11 10.01
CA TYR A 6 0.94 3.42 8.74
C TYR A 6 -0.18 2.39 8.58
N SER A 7 -0.99 2.55 7.55
CA SER A 7 -1.93 1.48 7.13
C SER A 7 -1.22 0.61 6.11
N THR A 8 -0.94 -0.65 6.48
CA THR A 8 -0.22 -1.61 5.63
C THR A 8 -1.12 -2.75 5.24
N HIS A 9 -1.16 -3.04 3.95
CA HIS A 9 -1.96 -4.12 3.37
C HIS A 9 -1.10 -5.00 2.49
N VAL A 10 -1.50 -6.27 2.37
CA VAL A 10 -0.81 -7.27 1.54
C VAL A 10 -1.77 -7.86 0.51
N ALA A 11 -1.29 -8.07 -0.71
CA ALA A 11 -1.96 -8.90 -1.69
C ALA A 11 -1.52 -10.34 -1.51
N LYS A 12 -2.50 -11.26 -1.45
CA LYS A 12 -2.26 -12.69 -1.39
C LYS A 12 -2.79 -13.37 -2.65
N LEU A 13 -2.00 -14.28 -3.20
CA LEU A 13 -2.41 -15.18 -4.28
C LEU A 13 -2.01 -16.60 -3.86
N ASP A 14 -2.95 -17.53 -3.86
CA ASP A 14 -2.75 -18.92 -3.43
C ASP A 14 -2.07 -19.04 -2.06
N GLY A 15 -2.46 -18.18 -1.12
CA GLY A 15 -1.91 -18.12 0.24
C GLY A 15 -0.53 -17.47 0.36
N LYS A 16 0.13 -17.12 -0.75
CA LYS A 16 1.43 -16.44 -0.77
C LYS A 16 1.27 -14.93 -0.85
N ILE A 17 2.13 -14.19 -0.15
CA ILE A 17 2.21 -12.73 -0.29
C ILE A 17 2.94 -12.41 -1.59
N VAL A 18 2.26 -11.70 -2.50
CA VAL A 18 2.78 -11.36 -3.84
C VAL A 18 2.93 -9.85 -4.04
N GLY A 19 2.52 -9.07 -3.06
CA GLY A 19 2.68 -7.62 -3.06
C GLY A 19 2.17 -7.01 -1.78
N ALA A 20 2.49 -5.75 -1.57
CA ALA A 20 2.04 -5.01 -0.41
C ALA A 20 2.07 -3.51 -0.72
N TYR A 21 1.29 -2.75 0.05
CA TYR A 21 1.44 -1.31 0.10
C TYR A 21 1.36 -0.81 1.52
N VAL A 22 1.92 0.37 1.72
CA VAL A 22 1.74 1.13 2.95
C VAL A 22 1.35 2.56 2.60
N ILE A 23 0.39 3.11 3.33
CA ILE A 23 -0.04 4.52 3.23
C ILE A 23 0.06 5.22 4.58
N ARG A 24 0.45 6.50 4.57
CA ARG A 24 0.61 7.35 5.75
C ARG A 24 0.47 8.83 5.40
N PRO A 25 0.28 9.73 6.39
CA PRO A 25 0.46 11.16 6.18
C PRO A 25 1.86 11.49 5.65
N ASN A 26 1.95 12.38 4.66
CA ASN A 26 3.18 12.71 3.95
C ASN A 26 4.23 13.34 4.88
N HIS A 27 3.83 14.24 5.76
CA HIS A 27 4.67 14.89 6.78
C HIS A 27 4.31 14.47 8.21
N ARG A 28 5.24 14.72 9.13
CA ARG A 28 5.03 14.55 10.57
C ARG A 28 4.30 15.78 11.12
N GLY A 29 3.22 15.58 11.86
CA GLY A 29 2.43 16.65 12.47
C GLY A 29 0.97 16.64 12.02
N GLU A 30 0.09 17.29 12.80
CA GLU A 30 -1.37 17.21 12.61
C GLU A 30 -1.87 17.95 11.37
N LEU A 31 -1.14 18.98 10.93
CA LEU A 31 -1.50 19.78 9.77
C LEU A 31 -1.30 19.04 8.42
N SER A 32 -0.62 17.88 8.42
CA SER A 32 -0.30 17.12 7.21
C SER A 32 -1.33 16.03 6.85
N ASN A 33 -2.47 15.94 7.54
CA ASN A 33 -3.42 14.83 7.32
C ASN A 33 -4.19 14.90 5.99
N HIS A 34 -4.05 15.99 5.23
CA HIS A 34 -4.70 16.19 3.94
C HIS A 34 -3.89 15.66 2.74
N ILE A 35 -2.61 15.29 2.93
CA ILE A 35 -1.76 14.68 1.89
C ILE A 35 -1.21 13.35 2.41
N ALA A 36 -1.56 12.27 1.72
CA ALA A 36 -0.99 10.96 1.97
C ALA A 36 0.21 10.67 1.04
N ASN A 37 1.17 9.90 1.56
CA ASN A 37 2.18 9.24 0.76
C ASN A 37 2.00 7.73 0.90
N ALA A 38 2.11 7.03 -0.23
CA ALA A 38 2.05 5.59 -0.27
C ALA A 38 3.26 5.00 -0.99
N ALA A 39 3.69 3.84 -0.53
CA ALA A 39 4.72 3.02 -1.16
C ALA A 39 4.16 1.64 -1.49
N TYR A 40 4.54 1.11 -2.64
CA TYR A 40 4.03 -0.15 -3.17
C TYR A 40 5.19 -1.07 -3.52
N ILE A 41 4.98 -2.36 -3.32
CA ILE A 41 5.91 -3.40 -3.78
C ILE A 41 5.11 -4.56 -4.36
N VAL A 42 5.61 -5.13 -5.46
CA VAL A 42 5.07 -6.33 -6.10
C VAL A 42 6.22 -7.28 -6.31
N ASP A 43 6.00 -8.56 -6.02
CA ASP A 43 6.95 -9.63 -6.33
C ASP A 43 7.35 -9.55 -7.81
N SER A 44 8.65 -9.57 -8.08
CA SER A 44 9.16 -9.42 -9.44
C SER A 44 8.67 -10.50 -10.39
N SER A 45 8.42 -11.72 -9.89
CA SER A 45 7.88 -12.84 -10.67
C SER A 45 6.40 -12.66 -11.03
N GLN A 46 5.69 -11.77 -10.34
CA GLN A 46 4.25 -11.54 -10.51
C GLN A 46 3.93 -10.21 -11.22
N ARG A 47 4.95 -9.53 -11.76
CA ARG A 47 4.76 -8.33 -12.59
C ARG A 47 3.91 -8.66 -13.82
N GLY A 48 3.18 -7.68 -14.34
CA GLY A 48 2.29 -7.84 -15.51
C GLY A 48 0.93 -8.48 -15.20
N HIS A 49 0.70 -9.01 -14.00
CA HIS A 49 -0.55 -9.69 -13.62
C HIS A 49 -1.58 -8.76 -12.93
N GLY A 50 -1.42 -7.43 -13.04
CA GLY A 50 -2.37 -6.47 -12.48
C GLY A 50 -2.34 -6.28 -10.96
N ILE A 51 -1.47 -6.97 -10.20
CA ILE A 51 -1.39 -6.88 -8.73
C ILE A 51 -1.14 -5.43 -8.26
N GLY A 52 -0.22 -4.71 -8.91
CA GLY A 52 0.07 -3.32 -8.55
C GLY A 52 -1.15 -2.41 -8.73
N ARG A 53 -1.97 -2.67 -9.76
CA ARG A 53 -3.23 -1.95 -9.99
C ARG A 53 -4.24 -2.27 -8.90
N ALA A 54 -4.43 -3.55 -8.56
CA ALA A 54 -5.34 -3.96 -7.49
C ALA A 54 -4.95 -3.35 -6.14
N LEU A 55 -3.64 -3.31 -5.81
CA LEU A 55 -3.13 -2.64 -4.62
C LEU A 55 -3.45 -1.13 -4.63
N GLY A 56 -3.21 -0.46 -5.77
CA GLY A 56 -3.50 0.96 -5.94
C GLY A 56 -4.99 1.29 -5.81
N GLU A 57 -5.86 0.55 -6.49
CA GLU A 57 -7.32 0.72 -6.40
C GLU A 57 -7.84 0.49 -4.98
N HIS A 58 -7.37 -0.57 -4.30
CA HIS A 58 -7.71 -0.82 -2.90
C HIS A 58 -7.25 0.33 -1.99
N SER A 59 -6.04 0.86 -2.21
CA SER A 59 -5.52 1.97 -1.41
C SER A 59 -6.38 3.22 -1.53
N LEU A 60 -6.89 3.54 -2.73
CA LEU A 60 -7.76 4.70 -2.96
C LEU A 60 -9.15 4.55 -2.32
N GLN A 61 -9.65 3.33 -2.19
CA GLN A 61 -10.94 3.06 -1.54
C GLN A 61 -10.85 3.06 -0.02
N THR A 62 -9.67 2.77 0.53
CA THR A 62 -9.45 2.61 1.98
C THR A 62 -8.87 3.87 2.63
N ALA A 63 -8.29 4.77 1.84
CA ALA A 63 -7.63 6.00 2.30
C ALA A 63 -8.60 7.10 2.71
#